data_AF-A0A521TM35-F1
#
_entry.id   AF-A0A521TM35-F1
#
_cell.length_a   1.000
_cell.length_b   1.000
_cell.length_c   1.000
_cell.angle_alpha   90.00
_cell.angle_beta   90.00
_cell.angle_gamma   90.00
#
_symmetry.space_group_name_H-M   'P 1'
#
loop_
_entity.id
_entity.type
_entity.pdbx_description
1 polymer ?
#
loop_
_entity_poly.entity_id
_entity_poly.type
_entity_poly.pdbx_seq_one_letter_code
_entity_poly.pdbx_strand_id
1 'polypeptide(L)'
;MTAQAELLAKRITNVLSSPADLRSVYAPPSETAANKDIGFTTYVAFLRAINVAGHNLVAMADLRAMIADLGYTNVQSLLQSGNLVFSGRIQATAELEAVLEAEIDRRLGRRIDFVVRTAAEWSGIVAGNPFPTVADADPSHLLVYPLKSAPDAGAISALRNANRGPEEIECRGRELYVVYHAGVGASKLTIGIIEARLGTRTTGRNWNTVRKLADLAGEATSAADRARSRAHDRSARSQ
;
A
#
# COMPACT_ATOMS: atom_id res chain seq x y z
N MET A 1 -10.36 20.03 10.87
CA MET A 1 -10.74 18.67 10.43
C MET A 1 -12.01 18.81 9.62
N THR A 2 -12.03 18.37 8.36
CA THR A 2 -13.14 18.62 7.45
C THR A 2 -14.34 17.74 7.78
N ALA A 3 -15.56 18.28 7.63
CA ALA A 3 -16.84 17.62 7.92
C ALA A 3 -17.02 16.25 7.22
N GLN A 4 -16.26 16.00 6.15
CA GLN A 4 -16.23 14.76 5.39
C GLN A 4 -15.50 13.61 6.15
N ALA A 5 -14.46 13.94 6.93
CA ALA A 5 -13.76 12.96 7.77
C ALA A 5 -14.59 12.56 9.00
N GLU A 6 -15.36 13.49 9.57
CA GLU A 6 -16.30 13.20 10.65
C GLU A 6 -17.51 12.38 10.19
N LEU A 7 -17.98 12.62 8.96
CA LEU A 7 -19.07 11.83 8.37
C LEU A 7 -18.62 10.40 8.06
N LEU A 8 -17.38 10.21 7.59
CA LEU A 8 -16.78 8.89 7.37
C LEU A 8 -16.54 8.15 8.69
N ALA A 9 -16.03 8.84 9.71
CA ALA A 9 -15.86 8.29 11.05
C ALA A 9 -17.20 7.85 11.65
N LYS A 10 -18.26 8.68 11.56
CA LYS A 10 -19.61 8.32 12.02
C LYS A 10 -20.22 7.13 11.27
N ARG A 11 -19.92 6.99 9.97
CA ARG A 11 -20.37 5.85 9.15
C ARG A 11 -19.65 4.55 9.53
N ILE A 12 -18.37 4.64 9.90
CA ILE A 12 -17.58 3.49 10.37
C ILE A 12 -17.99 3.10 11.80
N THR A 13 -18.23 4.07 12.69
CA THR A 13 -18.60 3.80 14.10
C THR A 13 -19.97 3.17 14.25
N ASN A 14 -20.94 3.49 13.39
CA ASN A 14 -22.31 2.95 13.49
C ASN A 14 -22.50 1.51 12.96
N VAL A 15 -21.47 0.86 12.41
CA VAL A 15 -21.59 -0.41 11.67
C VAL A 15 -20.79 -1.57 12.32
N LEU A 16 -20.14 -1.35 13.47
CA LEU A 16 -19.27 -2.35 14.12
C LEU A 16 -20.00 -3.28 15.12
N SER A 17 -21.30 -3.52 14.96
CA SER A 17 -22.09 -4.28 15.94
C SER A 17 -22.47 -5.72 15.52
N SER A 18 -22.23 -6.16 14.27
CA SER A 18 -22.57 -7.54 13.85
C SER A 18 -21.86 -8.04 12.56
N PRO A 19 -21.53 -9.35 12.45
CA PRO A 19 -20.88 -9.97 11.27
C PRO A 19 -21.64 -9.86 9.93
N ALA A 20 -22.95 -9.54 9.96
CA ALA A 20 -23.77 -9.40 8.75
C ALA A 20 -23.55 -8.06 8.03
N ASP A 21 -23.08 -7.02 8.73
CA ASP A 21 -23.12 -5.67 8.19
C ASP A 21 -21.96 -5.35 7.23
N LEU A 22 -20.77 -5.94 7.40
CA LEU A 22 -19.68 -5.77 6.45
C LEU A 22 -19.94 -6.51 5.13
N ARG A 23 -20.56 -7.70 5.16
CA ARG A 23 -20.95 -8.42 3.94
C ARG A 23 -22.15 -7.79 3.24
N SER A 24 -22.99 -7.04 3.94
CA SER A 24 -24.11 -6.28 3.37
C SER A 24 -23.63 -5.00 2.66
N VAL A 25 -22.65 -4.31 3.25
CA VAL A 25 -21.96 -3.16 2.61
C VAL A 25 -21.10 -3.60 1.42
N TYR A 26 -20.59 -4.84 1.44
CA TYR A 26 -19.76 -5.43 0.39
C TYR A 26 -20.41 -6.64 -0.29
N ALA A 27 -21.74 -6.70 -0.36
CA ALA A 27 -22.39 -7.65 -1.24
C ALA A 27 -22.01 -7.25 -2.68
N PRO A 28 -21.54 -8.17 -3.55
CA PRO A 28 -21.41 -7.82 -4.96
C PRO A 28 -22.78 -7.31 -5.41
N PRO A 29 -22.89 -6.10 -5.98
CA PRO A 29 -24.17 -5.64 -6.48
C PRO A 29 -24.71 -6.70 -7.44
N SER A 30 -25.96 -7.11 -7.22
CA SER A 30 -26.67 -8.07 -8.07
C SER A 30 -26.44 -7.71 -9.53
N GLU A 31 -26.16 -8.73 -10.36
CA GLU A 31 -26.01 -8.61 -11.82
C GLU A 31 -27.22 -7.89 -12.41
N THR A 32 -27.13 -6.56 -12.48
CA THR A 32 -28.02 -5.72 -13.26
C THR A 32 -27.15 -4.98 -14.24
N ALA A 33 -27.58 -5.00 -15.50
CA ALA A 33 -26.84 -4.65 -16.71
C ALA A 33 -26.44 -3.16 -16.85
N ALA A 34 -26.24 -2.44 -15.74
CA ALA A 34 -26.09 -0.98 -15.71
C ALA A 34 -24.73 -0.46 -15.20
N ASN A 35 -23.73 -1.31 -14.93
CA ASN A 35 -22.42 -0.85 -14.46
C ASN A 35 -21.30 -1.25 -15.42
N LYS A 36 -21.32 -0.67 -16.62
CA LYS A 36 -20.48 -1.09 -17.75
C LYS A 36 -19.05 -0.52 -17.73
N ASP A 37 -18.69 0.38 -16.81
CA ASP A 37 -17.34 0.97 -16.74
C ASP A 37 -16.92 1.33 -15.30
N ILE A 38 -16.83 0.35 -14.39
CA ILE A 38 -16.13 0.60 -13.12
C ILE A 38 -14.66 0.26 -13.34
N GLY A 39 -13.81 1.29 -13.32
CA GLY A 39 -12.38 1.12 -13.54
C GLY A 39 -11.78 0.08 -12.59
N PHE A 40 -10.81 -0.67 -13.10
CA PHE A 40 -10.05 -1.68 -12.35
C PHE A 40 -8.61 -1.21 -12.24
N THR A 41 -7.95 -1.51 -11.13
CA THR A 41 -6.54 -1.17 -10.95
C THR A 41 -5.81 -2.27 -10.20
N THR A 42 -4.49 -2.25 -10.33
CA THR A 42 -3.59 -3.05 -9.51
C THR A 42 -3.13 -2.19 -8.34
N TYR A 43 -3.08 -2.77 -7.15
CA TYR A 43 -2.61 -2.16 -5.93
C TYR A 43 -1.31 -2.81 -5.49
N VAL A 44 -0.46 -2.00 -4.87
CA VAL A 44 0.71 -2.41 -4.10
C VAL A 44 0.43 -2.04 -2.64
N ALA A 45 0.41 -3.05 -1.76
CA ALA A 45 0.09 -2.86 -0.35
C ALA A 45 1.23 -3.34 0.55
N PHE A 46 1.48 -2.57 1.60
CA PHE A 46 2.57 -2.78 2.52
C PHE A 46 2.05 -2.94 3.94
N LEU A 47 2.48 -4.01 4.61
CA LEU A 47 2.21 -4.18 6.03
C LEU A 47 3.38 -3.60 6.83
N ARG A 48 3.04 -3.02 7.98
CA ARG A 48 4.01 -2.48 8.93
C ARG A 48 4.40 -3.52 9.98
N ALA A 49 5.71 -3.68 10.19
CA ALA A 49 6.29 -4.38 11.34
C ALA A 49 5.82 -5.85 11.50
N ILE A 50 5.70 -6.58 10.40
CA ILE A 50 5.40 -8.02 10.43
C ILE A 50 6.66 -8.85 10.22
N ASN A 51 6.74 -10.02 10.86
CA ASN A 51 7.81 -11.01 10.68
C ASN A 51 9.24 -10.45 10.90
N VAL A 52 9.36 -9.41 11.73
CA VAL A 52 10.65 -8.84 12.14
C VAL A 52 10.87 -9.17 13.62
N ALA A 53 12.02 -9.76 13.93
CA ALA A 53 12.43 -10.12 15.29
C ALA A 53 11.37 -10.97 16.06
N GLY A 54 10.62 -11.83 15.35
CA GLY A 54 9.61 -12.70 15.96
C GLY A 54 8.29 -12.03 16.32
N HIS A 55 8.12 -10.73 16.06
CA HIS A 55 6.87 -10.02 16.32
C HIS A 55 5.92 -10.07 15.11
N ASN A 56 4.61 -10.00 15.39
CA ASN A 56 3.54 -10.00 14.38
C ASN A 56 3.75 -11.06 13.31
N LEU A 57 3.88 -12.31 13.75
CA LEU A 57 4.04 -13.45 12.86
C LEU A 57 2.77 -13.63 12.02
N VAL A 58 2.93 -13.48 10.72
CA VAL A 58 1.86 -13.57 9.74
C VAL A 58 2.35 -14.39 8.55
N ALA A 59 1.70 -15.51 8.26
CA ALA A 59 2.02 -16.30 7.08
C ALA A 59 1.55 -15.57 5.82
N MET A 60 2.41 -15.46 4.81
CA MET A 60 2.05 -14.80 3.55
C MET A 60 0.91 -15.52 2.82
N ALA A 61 0.75 -16.83 3.03
CA ALA A 61 -0.38 -17.60 2.50
C ALA A 61 -1.72 -17.09 3.05
N ASP A 62 -1.80 -16.85 4.36
CA ASP A 62 -3.00 -16.36 5.02
C ASP A 62 -3.36 -14.94 4.54
N LEU A 63 -2.36 -14.08 4.34
CA LEU A 63 -2.58 -12.77 3.73
C LEU A 63 -3.13 -12.89 2.31
N ARG A 64 -2.55 -13.75 1.47
CA ARG A 64 -3.05 -13.90 0.10
C ARG A 64 -4.48 -14.43 0.08
N ALA A 65 -4.80 -15.40 0.94
CA ALA A 65 -6.15 -15.93 1.08
C ALA A 65 -7.13 -14.86 1.58
N MET A 66 -6.74 -14.07 2.58
CA MET A 66 -7.53 -12.95 3.08
C MET A 66 -7.88 -11.95 1.98
N ILE A 67 -6.89 -11.53 1.18
CA ILE A 67 -7.10 -10.59 0.09
C ILE A 67 -7.98 -11.20 -1.00
N ALA A 68 -7.81 -12.49 -1.34
CA ALA A 68 -8.65 -13.18 -2.32
C ALA A 68 -10.12 -13.26 -1.87
N ASP A 69 -10.36 -13.57 -0.60
CA ASP A 69 -11.72 -13.66 -0.02
C ASP A 69 -12.45 -12.31 0.04
N LEU A 70 -11.71 -11.19 0.01
CA LEU A 70 -12.27 -9.85 -0.15
C LEU A 70 -12.64 -9.52 -1.61
N GLY A 71 -12.47 -10.46 -2.54
CA GLY A 71 -12.82 -10.31 -3.95
C GLY A 71 -11.70 -9.72 -4.82
N TYR A 72 -10.48 -9.58 -4.30
CA TYR A 72 -9.33 -9.19 -5.10
C TYR A 72 -8.75 -10.38 -5.86
N THR A 73 -8.12 -10.10 -6.99
CA THR A 73 -7.60 -11.08 -7.93
C THR A 73 -6.09 -10.88 -8.15
N ASN A 74 -5.43 -11.81 -8.83
CA ASN A 74 -3.99 -11.75 -9.12
C ASN A 74 -3.14 -11.46 -7.86
N VAL A 75 -3.53 -12.07 -6.73
CA VAL A 75 -2.93 -11.80 -5.44
C VAL A 75 -1.56 -12.45 -5.34
N GLN A 76 -0.53 -11.63 -5.22
CA GLN A 76 0.87 -12.02 -5.12
C GLN A 76 1.48 -11.39 -3.86
N SER A 77 2.48 -12.07 -3.30
CA SER A 77 3.27 -11.55 -2.18
C SER A 77 4.75 -11.59 -2.53
N LEU A 78 5.49 -10.55 -2.18
CA LEU A 78 6.94 -10.50 -2.36
C LEU A 78 7.64 -10.55 -0.99
N LEU A 79 8.55 -11.51 -0.80
CA LEU A 79 9.24 -11.76 0.48
C LEU A 79 8.27 -12.06 1.64
N GLN A 80 8.79 -12.09 2.87
CA GLN A 80 8.01 -12.31 4.09
C GLN A 80 7.74 -11.01 4.87
N SER A 81 8.19 -9.86 4.37
CA SER A 81 8.14 -8.56 5.08
C SER A 81 6.85 -7.76 4.81
N GLY A 82 5.81 -8.40 4.30
CA GLY A 82 4.51 -7.76 4.06
C GLY A 82 4.49 -6.86 2.84
N ASN A 83 4.75 -7.43 1.66
CA ASN A 83 4.53 -6.78 0.38
C ASN A 83 3.50 -7.59 -0.40
N LEU A 84 2.44 -6.93 -0.85
CA LEU A 84 1.36 -7.54 -1.61
C LEU A 84 1.13 -6.76 -2.90
N VAL A 85 0.82 -7.50 -3.96
CA VAL A 85 0.32 -6.96 -5.24
C VAL A 85 -0.98 -7.68 -5.55
N PHE A 86 -2.05 -6.96 -5.86
CA PHE A 86 -3.34 -7.55 -6.20
C PHE A 86 -4.16 -6.60 -7.05
N SER A 87 -5.17 -7.12 -7.73
CA SER A 87 -6.01 -6.34 -8.65
C SER A 87 -7.47 -6.35 -8.22
N GLY A 88 -8.12 -5.21 -8.34
CA GLY A 88 -9.51 -5.04 -7.93
C GLY A 88 -10.15 -3.80 -8.55
N ARG A 89 -11.40 -3.55 -8.17
CA ARG A 89 -12.09 -2.31 -8.54
C ARG A 89 -11.33 -1.11 -7.98
N ILE A 90 -11.34 0.01 -8.70
CA ILE A 90 -10.79 1.27 -8.23
C ILE A 90 -11.54 1.72 -6.98
N GLN A 91 -10.77 2.12 -5.96
CA GLN A 91 -11.24 2.71 -4.72
C GLN A 91 -10.16 3.64 -4.15
N ALA A 92 -10.51 4.49 -3.19
CA ALA A 92 -9.54 5.34 -2.54
C ALA A 92 -8.56 4.50 -1.70
N THR A 93 -7.25 4.76 -1.80
CA THR A 93 -6.24 3.95 -1.10
C THR A 93 -6.41 3.97 0.41
N ALA A 94 -6.83 5.10 0.99
CA ALA A 94 -7.06 5.23 2.44
C ALA A 94 -8.26 4.39 2.92
N GLU A 95 -9.31 4.25 2.10
CA GLU A 95 -10.44 3.38 2.41
C GLU A 95 -10.01 1.92 2.35
N LEU A 96 -9.22 1.55 1.33
CA LEU A 96 -8.67 0.21 1.21
C LEU A 96 -7.75 -0.12 2.41
N GLU A 97 -6.88 0.81 2.83
CA GLU A 97 -6.06 0.64 4.04
C GLU A 97 -6.93 0.28 5.25
N ALA A 98 -8.00 1.04 5.51
CA ALA A 98 -8.89 0.78 6.65
C ALA A 98 -9.60 -0.59 6.55
N VAL A 99 -10.01 -1.00 5.34
CA VAL A 99 -10.63 -2.32 5.12
C VAL A 99 -9.64 -3.45 5.41
N LEU A 100 -8.41 -3.33 4.91
CA LEU A 100 -7.38 -4.35 5.13
C LEU A 100 -6.96 -4.45 6.60
N GLU A 101 -6.88 -3.30 7.28
CA GLU A 101 -6.57 -3.19 8.71
C GLU A 101 -7.66 -3.85 9.58
N ALA A 102 -8.94 -3.60 9.27
CA ALA A 102 -10.05 -4.24 9.96
C ALA A 102 -10.07 -5.76 9.72
N GLU A 103 -9.82 -6.19 8.49
CA GLU A 103 -9.90 -7.61 8.13
C GLU A 103 -8.74 -8.43 8.72
N ILE A 104 -7.53 -7.87 8.75
CA ILE A 104 -6.39 -8.57 9.37
C ILE A 104 -6.56 -8.70 10.89
N ASP A 105 -7.12 -7.69 11.55
CA ASP A 105 -7.44 -7.76 12.98
C ASP A 105 -8.51 -8.83 13.23
N ARG A 106 -9.58 -8.82 12.44
CA ARG A 106 -10.66 -9.79 12.55
C ARG A 106 -10.21 -11.24 12.32
N ARG A 107 -9.37 -11.50 11.31
CA ARG A 107 -8.96 -12.86 10.95
C ARG A 107 -7.81 -13.39 11.76
N LEU A 108 -6.83 -12.55 12.05
CA LEU A 108 -5.55 -12.96 12.65
C LEU A 108 -5.34 -12.41 14.06
N GLY A 109 -6.25 -11.57 14.57
CA GLY A 109 -6.10 -10.92 15.87
C GLY A 109 -4.91 -9.97 15.93
N ARG A 110 -4.55 -9.36 14.79
CA ARG A 110 -3.36 -8.51 14.64
C ARG A 110 -3.75 -7.10 14.23
N ARG A 111 -3.36 -6.13 15.05
CA ARG A 111 -3.42 -4.70 14.67
C ARG A 111 -2.17 -4.33 13.89
N ILE A 112 -2.29 -4.32 12.56
CA ILE A 112 -1.18 -4.03 11.64
C ILE A 112 -1.61 -2.92 10.71
N ASP A 113 -0.83 -1.83 10.67
CA ASP A 113 -1.05 -0.75 9.70
C ASP A 113 -0.74 -1.22 8.26
N PHE A 114 -1.58 -0.78 7.33
CA PHE A 114 -1.37 -0.88 5.90
C PHE A 114 -1.02 0.48 5.29
N VAL A 115 -0.16 0.45 4.27
CA VAL A 115 0.03 1.57 3.34
C VAL A 115 -0.21 1.05 1.92
N VAL A 116 -1.06 1.73 1.15
CA VAL A 116 -1.45 1.28 -0.19
C VAL A 116 -1.12 2.35 -1.24
N ARG A 117 -0.70 1.88 -2.42
CA ARG A 117 -0.59 2.65 -3.66
C ARG A 117 -1.24 1.89 -4.80
N THR A 118 -1.76 2.60 -5.78
CA THR A 118 -2.08 2.04 -7.09
C THR A 118 -0.79 1.75 -7.87
N ALA A 119 -0.86 0.88 -8.88
CA ALA A 119 0.27 0.61 -9.77
C ALA A 119 0.76 1.87 -10.50
N ALA A 120 -0.17 2.77 -10.86
CA ALA A 120 0.18 4.05 -11.48
C ALA A 120 0.96 4.96 -10.51
N GLU A 121 0.49 5.11 -9.27
CA GLU A 121 1.23 5.86 -8.24
C GLU A 121 2.60 5.22 -8.00
N TRP A 122 2.68 3.88 -7.87
CA TRP A 122 3.94 3.18 -7.65
C TRP A 122 4.92 3.35 -8.81
N SER A 123 4.45 3.32 -10.05
CA SER A 123 5.25 3.64 -11.23
C SER A 123 5.76 5.08 -11.19
N GLY A 124 4.92 6.03 -10.76
CA GLY A 124 5.31 7.42 -10.52
C GLY A 124 6.41 7.58 -9.46
N ILE A 125 6.41 6.75 -8.40
CA ILE A 125 7.48 6.70 -7.40
C ILE A 125 8.80 6.27 -8.05
N VAL A 126 8.76 5.22 -8.89
CA VAL A 126 9.97 4.73 -9.57
C VAL A 126 10.53 5.77 -10.54
N ALA A 127 9.67 6.37 -11.36
CA ALA A 127 10.06 7.39 -12.33
C ALA A 127 10.50 8.71 -11.66
N GLY A 128 9.92 9.03 -10.51
CA GLY A 128 10.14 10.26 -9.76
C GLY A 128 11.28 10.18 -8.73
N ASN A 129 12.15 9.17 -8.81
CA ASN A 129 13.27 8.99 -7.87
C ASN A 129 14.23 10.21 -7.88
N PRO A 130 14.45 10.88 -6.73
CA PRO A 130 15.41 11.98 -6.64
C PRO A 130 16.88 11.52 -6.62
N PHE A 131 17.17 10.23 -6.42
CA PHE A 131 18.53 9.70 -6.28
C PHE A 131 18.87 8.63 -7.34
N PRO A 132 18.91 8.98 -8.65
CA PRO A 132 19.15 8.00 -9.72
C PRO A 132 20.52 7.34 -9.61
N THR A 133 21.57 8.10 -9.29
CA THR A 133 22.94 7.57 -9.13
C THR A 133 23.02 6.52 -8.02
N VAL A 134 22.38 6.77 -6.88
CA VAL A 134 22.35 5.82 -5.75
C VAL A 134 21.47 4.61 -6.10
N ALA A 135 20.35 4.82 -6.78
CA ALA A 135 19.49 3.73 -7.23
C ALA A 135 20.21 2.71 -8.12
N ASP A 136 21.21 3.12 -8.89
CA ASP A 136 21.96 2.24 -9.77
C ASP A 136 23.21 1.67 -9.09
N ALA A 137 23.96 2.49 -8.36
CA ALA A 137 25.19 2.07 -7.71
C ALA A 137 24.95 1.29 -6.40
N ASP A 138 23.92 1.67 -5.62
CA ASP A 138 23.66 1.14 -4.29
C ASP A 138 22.17 1.10 -3.91
N PRO A 139 21.36 0.30 -4.62
CA PRO A 139 19.91 0.21 -4.40
C PRO A 139 19.51 -0.37 -3.03
N SER A 140 20.43 -0.99 -2.28
CA SER A 140 20.16 -1.48 -0.93
C SER A 140 20.08 -0.35 0.10
N HIS A 141 20.79 0.77 -0.13
CA HIS A 141 20.87 1.89 0.80
C HIS A 141 19.89 3.02 0.50
N LEU A 142 19.27 3.02 -0.68
CA LEU A 142 18.13 3.87 -0.99
C LEU A 142 16.83 3.20 -0.54
N LEU A 143 16.09 3.85 0.38
CA LEU A 143 14.78 3.42 0.84
C LEU A 143 13.70 4.42 0.44
N VAL A 144 12.52 3.90 0.09
CA VAL A 144 11.27 4.64 0.00
C VAL A 144 10.39 4.31 1.19
N TYR A 145 9.80 5.34 1.76
CA TYR A 145 8.81 5.29 2.83
C TYR A 145 7.50 5.88 2.29
N PRO A 146 6.59 5.04 1.78
CA PRO A 146 5.24 5.49 1.42
C PRO A 146 4.51 5.91 2.69
N LEU A 147 4.04 7.14 2.72
CA LEU A 147 3.35 7.75 3.85
C LEU A 147 1.83 7.57 3.70
N LYS A 148 1.10 7.34 4.80
CA LYS A 148 -0.37 7.30 4.77
C LYS A 148 -0.96 8.66 4.37
N SER A 149 -0.38 9.74 4.87
CA SER A 149 -0.75 11.13 4.55
C SER A 149 0.46 11.96 4.15
N ALA A 150 0.24 13.01 3.34
CA ALA A 150 1.29 13.94 2.98
C ALA A 150 1.65 14.81 4.21
N PRO A 151 2.93 14.87 4.61
CA PRO A 151 3.37 15.74 5.69
C PRO A 151 3.40 17.19 5.19
N ASP A 152 3.20 18.14 6.11
CA ASP A 152 3.40 19.55 5.78
C ASP A 152 4.89 19.92 5.71
N ALA A 153 5.18 21.08 5.13
CA ALA A 153 6.55 21.57 4.93
C ALA A 153 7.30 21.79 6.27
N GLY A 154 6.60 22.11 7.35
CA GLY A 154 7.17 22.28 8.67
C GLY A 154 7.65 20.95 9.25
N ALA A 155 6.84 19.90 9.13
CA ALA A 155 7.16 18.54 9.55
C ALA A 155 8.37 17.97 8.77
N ILE A 156 8.42 18.20 7.45
CA ILE A 156 9.58 17.81 6.62
C ILE A 156 10.85 18.54 7.09
N SER A 157 10.75 19.85 7.35
CA SER A 157 11.88 20.65 7.84
C SER A 157 12.33 20.18 9.22
N ALA A 158 11.40 19.84 10.11
CA ALA A 158 11.70 19.29 11.43
C ALA A 158 12.40 17.93 11.35
N LEU A 159 12.00 17.04 10.42
CA LEU A 159 12.68 15.77 10.17
C LEU A 159 14.13 16.00 9.71
N ARG A 160 14.33 16.87 8.72
CA ARG A 160 15.68 17.22 8.22
C ARG A 160 16.56 17.81 9.33
N ASN A 161 16.02 18.73 10.13
CA ASN A 161 16.70 19.31 11.27
C ASN A 161 16.95 18.34 12.42
N ALA A 162 16.20 17.24 12.52
CA ALA A 162 16.43 16.19 13.50
C ALA A 162 17.47 15.17 13.03
N ASN A 163 17.75 15.11 11.72
CA ASN A 163 18.79 14.26 11.20
C ASN A 163 20.17 14.77 11.65
N ARG A 164 20.99 13.86 12.16
CA ARG A 164 22.35 14.13 12.65
C ARG A 164 23.38 13.23 11.98
N GLY A 165 22.93 12.25 11.20
CA GLY A 165 23.78 11.34 10.47
C GLY A 165 23.97 11.77 9.02
N PRO A 166 24.65 10.93 8.21
CA PRO A 166 24.95 11.22 6.82
C PRO A 166 23.75 11.05 5.89
N GLU A 167 22.55 10.73 6.41
CA GLU A 167 21.40 10.40 5.57
C GLU A 167 20.92 11.58 4.73
N GLU A 168 20.65 11.33 3.45
CA GLU A 168 20.00 12.30 2.57
C GLU A 168 18.49 12.07 2.58
N ILE A 169 17.70 13.14 2.75
CA ILE A 169 16.24 13.06 2.94
C ILE A 169 15.52 13.96 1.94
N GLU A 170 14.73 13.34 1.07
CA GLU A 170 13.87 14.04 0.12
C GLU A 170 12.41 13.58 0.25
N CYS A 171 11.47 14.51 0.35
CA CYS A 171 10.05 14.21 0.45
C CYS A 171 9.32 14.79 -0.76
N ARG A 172 8.56 13.95 -1.46
CA ARG A 172 7.74 14.35 -2.60
C ARG A 172 6.33 13.84 -2.35
N GLY A 173 5.36 14.72 -2.14
CA GLY A 173 3.98 14.31 -1.86
C GLY A 173 3.86 13.43 -0.61
N ARG A 174 3.47 12.16 -0.80
CA ARG A 174 3.33 11.12 0.23
C ARG A 174 4.50 10.13 0.22
N GLU A 175 5.65 10.52 -0.35
CA GLU A 175 6.78 9.64 -0.60
C GLU A 175 8.04 10.25 0.02
N LEU A 176 8.58 9.61 1.04
CA LEU A 176 9.87 9.99 1.63
C LEU A 176 10.96 9.05 1.10
N TYR A 177 11.97 9.62 0.47
CA TYR A 177 13.17 8.95 -0.01
C TYR A 177 14.30 9.22 0.99
N VAL A 178 14.99 8.17 1.41
CA VAL A 178 16.12 8.28 2.32
C VAL A 178 17.29 7.45 1.80
N VAL A 179 18.45 8.07 1.68
CA VAL A 179 19.71 7.38 1.40
C VAL A 179 20.44 7.15 2.72
N TYR A 180 20.72 5.89 3.03
CA TYR A 180 21.45 5.47 4.23
C TYR A 180 22.88 5.06 3.89
N HIS A 181 23.77 6.03 3.65
CA HIS A 181 25.17 5.78 3.22
C HIS A 181 25.95 4.80 4.11
N ALA A 182 25.65 4.75 5.41
CA ALA A 182 26.31 3.87 6.37
C ALA A 182 25.51 2.58 6.68
N GLY A 183 24.43 2.30 5.95
CA GLY A 183 23.50 1.22 6.28
C GLY A 183 22.36 1.65 7.20
N VAL A 184 21.17 1.14 6.93
CA VAL A 184 19.96 1.40 7.76
C VAL A 184 20.18 0.97 9.22
N GLY A 185 20.91 -0.12 9.45
CA GLY A 185 21.17 -0.65 10.80
C GLY A 185 22.10 0.21 11.66
N ALA A 186 22.99 1.00 11.04
CA ALA A 186 23.88 1.92 11.76
C ALA A 186 23.25 3.30 12.00
N SER A 187 22.18 3.62 11.27
CA SER A 187 21.54 4.92 11.31
C SER A 187 20.80 5.19 12.62
N LYS A 188 20.84 6.45 13.05
CA LYS A 188 19.97 6.95 14.13
C LYS A 188 18.63 7.46 13.61
N LEU A 189 18.48 7.66 12.30
CA LEU A 189 17.22 8.04 11.65
C LEU A 189 16.31 6.82 11.53
N THR A 190 15.75 6.40 12.66
CA THR A 190 14.84 5.25 12.71
C THR A 190 13.45 5.60 12.18
N ILE A 191 12.70 4.58 11.76
CA ILE A 191 11.31 4.75 11.36
C ILE A 191 10.43 5.38 12.44
N GLY A 192 10.72 5.13 13.73
CA GLY A 192 10.01 5.78 14.83
C GLY A 192 10.24 7.29 14.89
N ILE A 193 11.47 7.74 14.58
CA ILE A 193 11.77 9.18 14.45
C ILE A 193 11.10 9.76 13.22
N ILE A 194 11.12 9.05 12.09
CA ILE A 194 10.44 9.49 10.86
C ILE A 194 8.95 9.71 11.14
N GLU A 195 8.26 8.72 11.70
CA GLU A 195 6.82 8.82 12.02
C GLU A 195 6.54 9.92 13.04
N ALA A 196 7.35 10.04 14.11
CA ALA A 196 7.16 11.05 15.14
C ALA A 196 7.34 12.47 14.61
N ARG A 197 8.28 12.69 13.68
CA ARG A 197 8.53 14.02 13.09
C ARG A 197 7.53 14.36 11.98
N LEU A 198 7.13 13.38 11.18
CA LEU A 198 6.20 13.60 10.08
C LEU A 198 4.72 13.56 10.50
N GLY A 199 4.41 13.02 11.67
CA GLY A 199 3.03 12.90 12.16
C GLY A 199 2.18 11.92 11.33
N THR A 200 2.81 10.97 10.63
CA THR A 200 2.15 10.01 9.75
C THR A 200 2.84 8.66 9.81
N ARG A 201 2.06 7.58 9.61
CA ARG A 201 2.57 6.20 9.63
C ARG A 201 3.20 5.85 8.28
N THR A 202 4.22 5.00 8.33
CA THR A 202 4.91 4.54 7.13
C THR A 202 5.58 3.18 7.33
N THR A 203 6.20 2.67 6.27
CA THR A 203 6.99 1.43 6.26
C THR A 203 8.06 1.56 5.17
N GLY A 204 9.31 1.24 5.49
CA GLY A 204 10.44 1.41 4.58
C GLY A 204 10.62 0.22 3.62
N ARG A 205 10.92 0.48 2.35
CA ARG A 205 11.29 -0.52 1.34
C ARG A 205 12.55 -0.08 0.62
N ASN A 206 13.56 -0.95 0.57
CA ASN A 206 14.76 -0.66 -0.21
C ASN A 206 14.46 -0.66 -1.72
N TRP A 207 15.32 0.00 -2.48
CA TRP A 207 15.08 0.24 -3.91
C TRP A 207 14.99 -1.04 -4.73
N ASN A 208 15.72 -2.09 -4.35
CA ASN A 208 15.59 -3.43 -4.94
C ASN A 208 14.15 -3.98 -4.82
N THR A 209 13.52 -3.79 -3.67
CA THR A 209 12.12 -4.20 -3.44
C THR A 209 11.17 -3.30 -4.22
N VAL A 210 11.44 -2.00 -4.26
CA VAL A 210 10.63 -1.02 -5.01
C VAL A 210 10.54 -1.39 -6.49
N ARG A 211 11.69 -1.68 -7.13
CA ARG A 211 11.75 -2.11 -8.54
C ARG A 211 10.99 -3.40 -8.78
N LYS A 212 11.25 -4.44 -7.99
CA LYS A 212 10.54 -5.74 -8.12
C LYS A 212 9.02 -5.62 -7.97
N LEU A 213 8.55 -4.73 -7.10
CA LEU A 213 7.12 -4.48 -6.96
C LEU A 213 6.53 -3.73 -8.15
N ALA A 214 7.29 -2.82 -8.77
CA ALA A 214 6.87 -2.18 -10.00
C ALA A 214 6.71 -3.20 -11.14
N ASP A 215 7.67 -4.14 -11.26
CA ASP A 215 7.60 -5.23 -12.25
C ASP A 215 6.35 -6.10 -12.01
N LEU A 216 6.16 -6.60 -10.78
CA LEU A 216 4.99 -7.40 -10.41
C LEU A 216 3.66 -6.66 -10.63
N ALA A 217 3.61 -5.37 -10.32
CA ALA A 217 2.42 -4.55 -10.53
C ALA A 217 2.13 -4.35 -12.04
N GLY A 218 3.17 -4.16 -12.86
CA GLY A 218 3.04 -4.06 -14.32
C GLY A 218 2.56 -5.36 -14.96
N GLU A 219 3.09 -6.50 -14.51
CA GLU A 219 2.66 -7.83 -14.94
C GLU A 219 1.19 -8.10 -14.57
N ALA A 220 0.80 -7.77 -13.33
CA ALA A 220 -0.56 -7.94 -12.85
C ALA A 220 -1.56 -7.02 -13.58
N THR A 221 -1.16 -5.78 -13.88
CA THR A 221 -1.96 -4.84 -14.68
C THR A 221 -2.20 -5.43 -16.07
N SER A 222 -1.13 -5.88 -16.73
CA SER A 222 -1.20 -6.49 -18.07
C SER A 222 -2.04 -7.77 -18.09
N ALA A 223 -1.97 -8.59 -17.04
CA ALA A 223 -2.79 -9.79 -16.90
C ALA A 223 -4.28 -9.45 -16.74
N ALA A 224 -4.60 -8.42 -15.94
CA ALA A 224 -5.97 -7.94 -15.75
C ALA A 224 -6.57 -7.38 -17.05
N ASP A 225 -5.78 -6.63 -17.84
CA ASP A 225 -6.20 -6.12 -19.15
C ASP A 225 -6.51 -7.24 -20.15
N ARG A 226 -5.63 -8.25 -20.24
CA ARG A 226 -5.85 -9.42 -21.10
C ARG A 226 -7.11 -10.20 -20.72
N ALA A 227 -7.39 -10.34 -19.42
CA ALA A 227 -8.59 -11.02 -18.94
C ALA A 227 -9.87 -10.28 -19.34
N ARG A 228 -9.87 -8.95 -19.25
CA ARG A 228 -11.01 -8.11 -19.67
C ARG A 228 -11.27 -8.16 -21.18
N SER A 229 -10.21 -8.05 -21.99
CA SER A 229 -10.33 -8.16 -23.45
C SER A 229 -10.92 -9.51 -23.88
N ARG A 230 -10.48 -10.62 -23.27
CA ARG A 230 -11.04 -11.95 -23.56
C ARG A 230 -12.51 -12.11 -23.13
N ALA A 231 -12.92 -11.48 -22.04
CA ALA A 231 -14.31 -11.50 -21.59
C ALA A 231 -15.23 -10.73 -22.54
N HIS A 232 -14.76 -9.59 -23.06
CA HIS A 232 -15.49 -8.81 -24.07
C HIS A 232 -15.68 -9.59 -25.38
N ASP A 233 -14.62 -10.22 -25.89
CA ASP A 233 -14.68 -11.01 -27.13
C ASP A 233 -15.62 -12.22 -27.03
N ARG A 234 -15.69 -12.87 -25.86
CA ARG A 234 -16.62 -13.99 -25.62
C ARG A 234 -18.08 -13.54 -25.58
N SER A 235 -18.35 -12.37 -25.00
CA SER A 235 -19.71 -11.81 -24.97
C SER A 235 -20.18 -11.38 -26.36
N ALA A 236 -19.28 -10.96 -27.24
CA ALA A 236 -19.59 -10.51 -28.59
C ALA A 236 -19.83 -11.66 -29.59
N ARG A 237 -19.33 -12.87 -29.33
CA ARG A 237 -19.51 -14.06 -30.19
C ARG A 237 -20.73 -14.91 -29.84
N SER A 238 -21.38 -14.62 -28.72
CA SER A 238 -22.59 -15.31 -28.25
C SER A 238 -23.88 -14.53 -28.55
N GLN A 239 -23.78 -13.45 -29.33
CA GLN A 239 -24.89 -12.66 -29.89
C GLN A 239 -24.88 -12.79 -31.41
#